data_AF-W2CCN8-F1
#
_entry.id   AF-W2CCN8-F1
#
_cell.length_a   1.000
_cell.length_b   1.000
_cell.length_c   1.000
_cell.angle_alpha   90.00
_cell.angle_beta   90.00
_cell.angle_gamma   90.00
#
_symmetry.space_group_name_H-M   'P 1'
#
loop_
_entity.id
_entity.type
_entity.pdbx_description
1 polymer ?
#
loop_
_entity_poly.entity_id
_entity_poly.type
_entity_poly.pdbx_seq_one_letter_code
_entity_poly.pdbx_strand_id
1 'polypeptide(L)' 'MDASELVPGEEYIYLGKDGRTGPLRFEGVREGGRIYVFDLPRPRVGQMMMGRPHVERAIRRIEQWRQTN' A
#
# COMPACT_ATOMS: atom_id res chain seq x y z
N MET A 1 1.45 -9.08 4.53
CA MET A 1 2.20 -8.33 5.57
C MET A 1 1.19 -7.79 6.56
N ASP A 2 1.58 -7.55 7.81
CA ASP A 2 0.69 -6.88 8.76
C ASP A 2 0.66 -5.37 8.46
N ALA A 3 -0.51 -4.73 8.64
CA ALA A 3 -0.64 -3.30 8.44
C ALA A 3 0.20 -2.47 9.44
N SER A 4 0.53 -3.02 10.61
CA SER A 4 1.42 -2.37 11.59
C SER A 4 2.89 -2.33 11.14
N GLU A 5 3.28 -3.10 10.12
CA GLU A 5 4.64 -3.11 9.58
C GLU A 5 4.88 -2.02 8.52
N LEU A 6 3.87 -1.17 8.26
CA LEU A 6 3.98 -0.06 7.34
C LEU A 6 4.79 1.08 7.95
N VAL A 7 5.74 1.58 7.18
CA VAL A 7 6.65 2.67 7.57
C VAL A 7 6.35 3.88 6.69
N PRO A 8 5.95 5.04 7.26
CA PRO A 8 5.68 6.23 6.46
C PRO A 8 6.88 6.62 5.60
N GLY A 9 6.63 6.93 4.33
CA GLY A 9 7.64 7.24 3.32
C GLY A 9 8.13 6.04 2.51
N GLU A 10 7.89 4.81 2.95
CA GLU A 10 8.30 3.60 2.22
C GLU A 10 7.36 3.24 1.07
N GLU A 11 7.92 2.61 0.04
CA GLU A 11 7.17 2.15 -1.14
C GLU A 11 6.76 0.67 -1.01
N TYR A 12 5.52 0.41 -1.41
CA TYR A 12 4.87 -0.89 -1.37
C TYR A 12 4.21 -1.17 -2.72
N ILE A 13 3.95 -2.45 -3.00
CA ILE A 13 3.20 -2.87 -4.19
C ILE A 13 1.76 -3.17 -3.79
N TYR A 14 0.83 -2.52 -4.47
CA TYR A 14 -0.58 -2.86 -4.47
C TYR A 14 -0.86 -4.02 -5.43
N LEU A 15 -1.66 -4.96 -4.96
CA LEU A 15 -2.14 -6.13 -5.69
C LEU A 15 -3.67 -6.09 -5.72
N GLY A 16 -4.22 -5.32 -6.66
CA GLY A 16 -5.65 -5.18 -6.87
C GLY A 16 -6.28 -6.46 -7.42
N LYS A 17 -7.51 -6.75 -6.95
CA LYS A 17 -8.31 -7.86 -7.47
C LYS A 17 -8.72 -7.69 -8.94
N ASP A 18 -8.73 -6.46 -9.42
CA ASP A 18 -8.99 -6.08 -10.81
C ASP A 18 -7.77 -6.25 -11.72
N GLY A 19 -6.70 -6.90 -11.23
CA GLY A 19 -5.44 -7.08 -11.95
C GLY A 19 -4.58 -5.82 -11.97
N ARG A 20 -5.02 -4.72 -11.34
CA ARG A 20 -4.18 -3.52 -11.21
C ARG A 20 -3.12 -3.76 -10.15
N THR A 21 -1.88 -3.80 -10.59
CA THR A 21 -0.72 -3.73 -9.72
C THR A 21 0.00 -2.40 -9.89
N GLY A 22 0.69 -1.95 -8.85
CA GLY A 22 1.48 -0.74 -8.95
C GLY A 22 2.12 -0.33 -7.62
N PRO A 23 3.18 0.49 -7.68
CA PRO A 23 3.79 1.06 -6.49
C PRO A 23 2.83 2.04 -5.81
N LEU A 24 2.94 2.12 -4.49
CA LEU A 24 2.25 3.02 -3.60
C LEU A 24 3.22 3.43 -2.49
N ARG A 25 3.28 4.70 -2.13
CA ARG A 25 4.05 5.15 -0.96
C ARG A 25 3.13 5.26 0.24
N PHE A 26 3.49 4.65 1.37
CA PHE A 26 2.68 4.79 2.57
C PHE A 26 2.89 6.16 3.22
N GLU A 27 1.82 6.90 3.50
CA GLU A 27 1.90 8.25 4.08
C GLU A 27 1.61 8.25 5.58
N GLY A 28 0.82 7.29 6.07
CA GLY A 28 0.47 7.19 7.49
C GLY A 28 -0.95 6.73 7.73
N VAL A 29 -1.38 6.85 8.98
CA VAL A 29 -2.73 6.45 9.42
C VAL A 29 -3.61 7.65 9.77
N ARG A 30 -4.91 7.52 9.52
CA ARG A 30 -5.97 8.48 9.86
C ARG A 30 -7.09 7.78 10.64
N GLU A 31 -8.04 8.58 11.12
CA GLU A 31 -9.21 8.12 11.87
C GLU A 31 -8.87 7.19 13.04
N GLY A 32 -7.92 7.62 13.89
CA GLY A 32 -7.51 6.85 15.06
C GLY A 32 -6.86 5.50 14.71
N GLY A 33 -6.18 5.40 13.57
CA GLY A 33 -5.46 4.18 13.16
C GLY A 33 -6.29 3.21 12.31
N ARG A 34 -7.49 3.60 11.86
CA ARG A 34 -8.39 2.72 11.11
C ARG A 34 -8.19 2.79 9.59
N ILE A 35 -7.74 3.94 9.10
CA ILE A 35 -7.52 4.19 7.68
C ILE A 35 -6.04 4.39 7.43
N TYR A 36 -5.49 3.64 6.48
CA TYR A 36 -4.12 3.72 6.00
C TYR A 36 -4.14 4.50 4.69
N VAL A 37 -3.30 5.52 4.60
CA VAL A 37 -3.24 6.43 3.46
C VAL A 37 -1.98 6.16 2.67
N PHE A 38 -2.14 6.07 1.35
CA PHE A 38 -1.07 5.82 0.41
C PHE A 38 -1.10 6.85 -0.71
N ASP A 39 0.08 7.27 -1.16
CA ASP A 39 0.25 8.10 -2.34
C ASP A 39 0.51 7.23 -3.57
N LEU A 40 -0.15 7.55 -4.68
CA LEU A 40 0.06 6.91 -5.98
C LEU A 40 1.17 7.68 -6.71
N PRO A 41 2.31 7.03 -7.04
CA PRO A 41 3.38 7.62 -7.83
C PRO A 41 3.04 7.60 -9.33
N ARG A 42 3.69 8.50 -10.08
CA ARG A 42 3.46 8.72 -11.53
C ARG A 42 3.52 7.41 -12.34
N PRO A 43 2.69 7.24 -13.39
CA PRO A 43 1.83 8.26 -14.03
C PRO A 43 0.46 8.46 -13.34
N ARG A 44 0.13 7.67 -12.32
CA ARG A 44 -1.10 7.87 -11.54
C ARG A 44 -0.79 8.83 -10.41
N VAL A 45 -1.56 9.90 -10.23
CA VAL A 45 -1.37 10.84 -9.13
C VAL A 45 -2.65 10.86 -8.30
N GLY A 46 -2.53 10.67 -6.99
CA GLY A 46 -3.67 10.70 -6.08
C GLY A 46 -3.39 9.96 -4.78
N GLN A 47 -4.37 10.01 -3.87
CA GLN A 47 -4.31 9.27 -2.62
C GLN A 47 -5.25 8.07 -2.66
N MET A 48 -4.79 6.96 -2.10
CA MET A 48 -5.58 5.76 -1.87
C MET A 48 -5.74 5.54 -0.38
N MET A 49 -6.98 5.38 0.07
CA MET A 49 -7.31 5.09 1.47
C MET A 49 -7.75 3.65 1.60
N MET A 50 -7.14 2.91 2.53
CA MET A 50 -7.41 1.48 2.72
C MET A 50 -7.60 1.16 4.20
N GLY A 51 -8.57 0.30 4.49
CA GLY A 51 -8.71 -0.29 5.83
C GLY A 51 -7.71 -1.43 6.04
N ARG A 52 -7.45 -1.76 7.31
CA ARG A 52 -6.52 -2.84 7.72
C ARG A 52 -6.71 -4.15 6.94
N PRO A 53 -7.93 -4.73 6.80
CA PRO A 53 -8.10 -6.00 6.09
C PRO A 53 -7.66 -5.94 4.63
N HIS A 54 -7.75 -4.76 4.02
CA HIS A 54 -7.35 -4.57 2.63
C HIS A 54 -5.82 -4.45 2.52
N VAL A 55 -5.18 -3.70 3.43
CA VAL A 55 -3.73 -3.59 3.51
C VAL A 55 -3.09 -4.98 3.63
N GLU A 56 -3.55 -5.78 4.58
CA GLU A 56 -2.93 -7.09 4.85
C GLU A 56 -3.05 -8.05 3.66
N ARG A 57 -4.17 -7.97 2.93
CA ARG A 57 -4.45 -8.84 1.78
C ARG A 57 -3.74 -8.38 0.51
N ALA A 58 -3.76 -7.08 0.22
CA ALA A 58 -3.43 -6.52 -1.09
C ALA A 58 -2.12 -5.72 -1.14
N ILE A 59 -1.47 -5.44 0.00
CA ILE A 59 -0.21 -4.68 0.04
C ILE A 59 0.96 -5.61 0.35
N ARG A 60 2.08 -5.42 -0.36
CA ARG A 60 3.34 -6.16 -0.16
C ARG A 60 4.52 -5.18 -0.19
N ARG A 61 5.63 -5.51 0.47
CA ARG A 61 6.88 -4.76 0.29
C ARG A 61 7.37 -4.92 -1.14
N ILE A 62 7.87 -3.82 -1.73
CA ILE A 62 8.35 -3.84 -3.11
C ILE A 62 9.52 -4.81 -3.32
N GLU A 63 10.42 -4.91 -2.34
CA GLU A 63 11.55 -5.85 -2.39
C GLU A 63 11.09 -7.31 -2.42
N GLN A 64 10.12 -7.67 -1.57
CA GLN A 64 9.55 -9.02 -1.53
C GLN A 64 8.81 -9.36 -2.83
N TRP A 65 8.12 -8.39 -3.42
CA TRP A 65 7.41 -8.58 -4.68
C TRP A 65 8.37 -8.83 -5.86
N ARG A 66 9.46 -8.05 -5.97
CA ARG A 66 10.48 -8.20 -7.03
C ARG A 66 11.24 -9.53 -6.99
N GLN A 67 11.28 -10.20 -5.84
CA GLN A 67 11.92 -11.52 -5.72
C GLN A 67 11.02 -12.67 -6.17
N THR A 68 9.71 -12.45 -6.22
CA THR A 68 8.70 -13.49 -6.45
C THR A 68 8.03 -13.40 -7.82
N ASN A 69 8.29 -12.34 -8.60
CA ASN A 69 7.79 -12.10 -9.96
C ASN A 69 8.93 -11.60 -10.84
#